data_AF-A0A257PIK9-F1
#
_entry.id   AF-A0A257PIK9-F1
#
_cell.length_a   1.000
_cell.length_b   1.000
_cell.length_c   1.000
_cell.angle_alpha   90.00
_cell.angle_beta   90.00
_cell.angle_gamma   90.00
#
_symmetry.space_group_name_H-M   'P 1'
#
loop_
_entity.id
_entity.type
_entity.pdbx_description
1 polymer ?
#
loop_
_entity_poly.entity_id
_entity_poly.type
_entity_poly.pdbx_seq_one_letter_code
_entity_poly.pdbx_strand_id
1 'polypeptide(L)' 'VMHPGPINRGVEIDSAVADGPRSVILDQVRFGIAVRMAVLSIVASTESPA' A
#
# COMPACT_ATOMS: atom_id res chain seq x y z
N VAL A 1 -4.62 -3.52 9.67
CA VAL A 1 -4.13 -4.63 8.83
C VAL A 1 -3.80 -4.08 7.46
N MET A 2 -2.56 -4.28 7.03
CA MET A 2 -2.11 -4.05 5.65
C MET A 2 -1.98 -5.41 4.98
N HIS A 3 -2.21 -5.49 3.67
CA HIS A 3 -1.98 -6.70 2.88
C HIS A 3 -1.87 -6.31 1.40
N PRO A 4 -0.72 -6.53 0.73
CA PRO A 4 -0.64 -6.30 -0.71
C PRO A 4 -1.56 -7.25 -1.49
N GLY A 5 -2.11 -6.78 -2.60
CA GLY A 5 -2.97 -7.59 -3.47
C GLY A 5 -2.22 -8.38 -4.55
N PRO A 6 -2.90 -9.32 -5.25
CA PRO A 6 -4.28 -9.78 -5.03
C PRO A 6 -4.44 -10.65 -3.77
N ILE A 7 -5.63 -10.65 -3.17
CA ILE A 7 -5.90 -11.28 -1.86
C ILE A 7 -6.83 -12.49 -2.02
N ASN A 8 -6.43 -13.65 -1.50
CA ASN A 8 -7.27 -14.85 -1.43
C ASN A 8 -7.99 -14.95 -0.08
N ARG A 9 -9.24 -14.50 -0.02
CA ARG A 9 -10.08 -14.52 1.20
C ARG A 9 -10.40 -15.95 1.63
N GLY A 10 -10.40 -16.18 2.94
CA GLY A 10 -10.66 -17.50 3.53
C GLY A 10 -9.49 -18.49 3.41
N VAL A 11 -8.39 -18.10 2.75
CA VAL A 11 -7.14 -18.88 2.65
C VAL A 11 -6.00 -18.11 3.30
N GLU A 12 -5.74 -16.88 2.84
CA GLU A 12 -4.67 -16.02 3.36
C GLU A 12 -5.12 -15.16 4.53
N ILE A 13 -6.37 -14.70 4.46
CA ILE A 13 -6.95 -13.76 5.43
C ILE A 13 -8.45 -13.97 5.56
N ASP A 14 -8.94 -13.92 6.79
CA ASP A 14 -10.37 -13.93 7.08
C ASP A 14 -11.02 -12.62 6.62
N SER A 15 -12.23 -12.71 6.06
CA SER A 15 -12.96 -11.54 5.55
C SER A 15 -13.24 -10.49 6.64
N ALA A 16 -13.56 -10.90 7.86
CA ALA A 16 -13.81 -9.98 8.96
C ALA A 16 -12.54 -9.20 9.37
N VAL A 17 -11.36 -9.77 9.12
CA VAL A 17 -10.07 -9.09 9.35
C VAL A 17 -9.76 -8.17 8.17
N ALA A 18 -9.97 -8.62 6.94
CA ALA A 18 -9.72 -7.84 5.73
C ALA A 18 -10.64 -6.61 5.60
N ASP A 19 -11.88 -6.70 6.08
CA ASP A 19 -12.88 -5.60 6.03
C ASP A 19 -13.13 -4.96 7.40
N GLY A 20 -12.38 -5.36 8.42
CA GLY A 20 -12.54 -4.88 9.78
C GLY A 20 -12.22 -3.38 9.93
N PRO A 21 -12.65 -2.74 11.03
CA PRO A 21 -12.49 -1.30 11.26
C PRO A 21 -11.03 -0.82 11.36
N ARG A 22 -10.08 -1.76 11.50
CA ARG A 22 -8.64 -1.49 11.52
C ARG A 22 -7.95 -1.91 10.22
N SER A 23 -8.71 -2.28 9.18
CA SER A 23 -8.17 -2.58 7.86
C SER A 23 -7.78 -1.29 7.15
N VAL A 24 -6.58 -1.28 6.58
CA VAL A 24 -6.03 -0.17 5.79
C VAL A 24 -5.51 -0.68 4.45
N ILE A 25 -6.01 -1.84 4.00
CA ILE A 25 -5.55 -2.51 2.77
C ILE A 25 -5.72 -1.60 1.55
N LEU A 26 -6.89 -0.99 1.38
CA LEU A 26 -7.17 -0.12 0.24
C LEU A 26 -6.37 1.19 0.33
N ASP A 27 -6.28 1.77 1.52
CA ASP A 27 -5.51 3.00 1.76
C ASP A 27 -4.02 2.77 1.45
N GLN A 28 -3.44 1.67 1.95
CA GLN A 28 -2.07 1.27 1.67
C GLN A 28 -1.80 1.12 0.16
N VAL A 29 -2.67 0.43 -0.59
CA VAL A 29 -2.50 0.27 -2.05
C VAL A 29 -2.58 1.62 -2.75
N ARG A 30 -3.53 2.48 -2.36
CA ARG A 30 -3.67 3.84 -2.89
C ARG A 30 -2.42 4.68 -2.62
N PHE A 31 -1.89 4.65 -1.40
CA PHE A 31 -0.68 5.39 -1.03
C PHE A 31 0.55 4.93 -1.81
N GLY A 32 0.57 3.69 -2.32
CA GLY A 32 1.63 3.19 -3.18
C GLY A 32 1.86 4.04 -4.45
N ILE A 33 0.85 4.76 -4.96
CA ILE A 33 1.04 5.71 -6.08
C ILE A 33 1.86 6.92 -5.63
N ALA A 34 1.47 7.55 -4.52
CA ALA A 34 2.14 8.73 -4.00
C ALA A 34 3.61 8.44 -3.66
N VAL A 35 3.89 7.29 -3.04
CA VAL A 35 5.26 6.84 -2.74
C VAL A 35 6.08 6.67 -4.02
N ARG A 36 5.54 5.99 -5.03
CA ARG A 36 6.24 5.81 -6.31
C ARG A 36 6.50 7.13 -7.03
N MET A 37 5.53 8.05 -7.03
CA MET A 37 5.72 9.39 -7.62
C MET A 37 6.82 10.16 -6.89
N ALA A 38 6.85 10.12 -5.55
CA ALA A 38 7.89 10.76 -4.76
C ALA A 38 9.28 10.17 -5.07
N VAL A 39 9.40 8.83 -5.08
CA VAL A 39 10.66 8.14 -5.41
C VAL A 39 11.12 8.47 -6.84
N LEU A 40 10.21 8.42 -7.82
CA LEU A 40 10.55 8.79 -9.20
C LEU A 40 10.94 10.27 -9.31
N SER A 41 10.29 11.16 -8.56
CA SER A 41 10.67 12.57 -8.50
C SER A 41 12.08 12.77 -7.97
N ILE A 42 12.47 12.07 -6.89
CA ILE A 42 13.81 12.12 -6.27
C ILE A 42 14.88 11.49 -7.18
N VAL A 43 14.52 10.50 -7.99
CA VAL A 43 15.49 9.86 -8.90
C VAL A 43 15.62 10.65 -10.21
N ALA A 44 14.53 11.20 -10.72
CA ALA A 44 14.50 11.96 -11.98
C ALA A 44 15.00 13.40 -11.81
N SER A 45 14.70 14.03 -10.68
CA SER A 45 15.31 15.28 -10.24
C SER A 45 16.53 14.85 -9.44
N THR A 46 17.76 15.17 -9.82
CA THR A 46 18.99 14.79 -9.11
C THR A 46 19.13 15.41 -7.70
N GLU A 47 18.04 15.70 -7.01
CA GLU A 47 18.03 16.04 -5.59
C GLU A 47 18.30 14.78 -4.77
N SER A 48 19.50 14.70 -4.22
CA SER A 48 19.74 13.80 -3.09
C SER A 48 18.80 14.21 -1.94
N PRO A 49 18.07 13.27 -1.33
CA PRO A 49 17.29 13.58 -0.15
C PRO A 49 18.24 14.03 0.96
N ALA A 50 17.94 15.19 1.56
CA ALA A 50 18.66 15.75 2.71
C ALA A 50 18.47 14.89 3.97
#